data_AF-A0A1E4JT52-F1
#
_entry.id   AF-A0A1E4JT52-F1
#
_cell.length_a   1.000
_cell.length_b   1.000
_cell.length_c   1.000
_cell.angle_alpha   90.00
_cell.angle_beta   90.00
_cell.angle_gamma   90.00
#
_symmetry.space_group_name_H-M   'P 1'
#
loop_
_entity.id
_entity.type
_entity.pdbx_description
1 polymer ?
#
loop_
_entity_poly.entity_id
_entity_poly.type
_entity_poly.pdbx_seq_one_letter_code
_entity_poly.pdbx_strand_id
1 'polypeptide(L)'
;MLLQIVDILLTVLWWFIIAQAVMSWLIAFNVINTHNDFVGQLWMVLDRITEPLYRPFRRIMPDFGGIDLTPMLVLILIIILQGPVLGYLARFAYTNGLA
;
A
#
# COMPACT_ATOMS: atom_id res chain seq x y z
N MET A 1 -7.44 7.01 -20.93
CA MET A 1 -7.80 5.65 -20.48
C MET A 1 -6.69 5.00 -19.65
N LEU A 2 -5.44 4.92 -20.13
CA LEU A 2 -4.34 4.28 -19.37
C LEU A 2 -4.14 4.85 -17.95
N LEU A 3 -4.12 6.18 -17.80
CA LEU A 3 -3.94 6.83 -16.49
C LEU A 3 -5.07 6.48 -15.50
N GLN A 4 -6.30 6.25 -15.99
CA GLN A 4 -7.42 5.84 -15.14
C GLN A 4 -7.27 4.40 -14.66
N ILE A 5 -6.77 3.50 -15.51
CA ILE A 5 -6.49 2.12 -15.11
C ILE A 5 -5.42 2.11 -14.01
N VAL A 6 -4.36 2.91 -14.16
CA VAL A 6 -3.31 3.05 -13.14
C VAL A 6 -3.90 3.59 -11.83
N ASP A 7 -4.76 4.61 -11.89
CA ASP A 7 -5.41 5.16 -10.70
C ASP A 7 -6.29 4.13 -9.97
N ILE A 8 -7.05 3.31 -10.71
CA ILE A 8 -7.84 2.21 -10.13
C ILE A 8 -6.93 1.18 -9.45
N LEU A 9 -5.83 0.78 -10.09
CA LEU A 9 -4.88 -0.17 -9.51
C LEU A 9 -4.23 0.38 -8.23
N LEU A 10 -3.85 1.65 -8.21
CA LEU A 10 -3.31 2.32 -7.03
C LEU A 10 -4.35 2.39 -5.91
N THR A 11 -5.61 2.67 -6.23
CA THR A 11 -6.72 2.67 -5.26
C THR A 11 -6.95 1.28 -4.65
N VAL A 12 -6.90 0.22 -5.47
CA VAL A 12 -7.02 -1.16 -4.98
C VAL A 12 -5.85 -1.48 -4.03
N LEU A 13 -4.61 -1.17 -4.43
CA LEU A 13 -3.44 -1.36 -3.58
C LEU A 13 -3.52 -0.58 -2.26
N TRP A 14 -4.05 0.64 -2.30
CA TRP A 14 -4.27 1.47 -1.11
C TRP A 14 -5.15 0.75 -0.08
N TRP A 15 -6.26 0.13 -0.52
CA TRP A 15 -7.14 -0.64 0.36
C TRP A 15 -6.48 -1.90 0.92
N PHE A 16 -5.70 -2.62 0.11
CA PHE A 16 -4.92 -3.77 0.60
C PHE A 16 -3.92 -3.39 1.68
N ILE A 17 -3.22 -2.27 1.49
CA ILE A 17 -2.24 -1.75 2.44
C ILE A 17 -2.91 -1.30 3.74
N ILE A 18 -4.06 -0.62 3.65
CA ILE A 18 -4.85 -0.26 4.84
C ILE A 18 -5.32 -1.51 5.58
N ALA A 19 -5.87 -2.51 4.88
CA ALA A 19 -6.30 -3.75 5.49
C ALA A 19 -5.14 -4.46 6.20
N GLN A 20 -3.95 -4.49 5.58
CA GLN A 20 -2.74 -5.06 6.17
C GLN A 20 -2.28 -4.27 7.40
N ALA A 21 -2.27 -2.93 7.34
CA ALA A 21 -1.86 -2.09 8.46
C ALA A 21 -2.78 -2.25 9.67
N VAL A 22 -4.11 -2.26 9.42
CA VAL A 22 -5.11 -2.52 10.45
C VAL A 22 -4.91 -3.92 11.04
N MET A 23 -4.74 -4.95 10.21
CA MET A 23 -4.52 -6.31 10.73
C MET A 23 -3.22 -6.40 11.54
N SER A 24 -2.15 -5.75 11.10
CA SER A 24 -0.87 -5.68 11.82
C SER A 24 -1.06 -5.10 13.23
N TRP A 25 -1.84 -4.02 13.38
CA TRP A 25 -2.16 -3.47 14.71
C TRP A 25 -3.04 -4.40 15.53
N LEU A 26 -4.06 -4.99 14.93
CA LEU A 26 -4.93 -5.94 15.63
C LEU A 26 -4.15 -7.14 16.18
N ILE A 27 -3.16 -7.64 15.44
CA ILE A 27 -2.26 -8.72 15.88
C ILE A 27 -1.30 -8.21 16.96
N ALA A 28 -0.63 -7.07 16.74
CA ALA A 28 0.35 -6.52 17.66
C ALA A 28 -0.24 -6.18 19.04
N PHE A 29 -1.48 -5.70 19.08
CA PHE A 29 -2.21 -5.42 20.32
C PHE A 29 -2.97 -6.63 20.89
N ASN A 30 -2.73 -7.85 20.37
CA ASN A 30 -3.40 -9.09 20.79
C ASN A 30 -4.94 -9.02 20.73
N VAL A 31 -5.51 -8.19 19.84
CA VAL A 31 -6.96 -8.09 19.62
C VAL A 31 -7.47 -9.31 18.85
N ILE A 32 -6.67 -9.79 17.88
CA ILE A 32 -6.97 -10.99 17.09
C ILE A 32 -5.79 -11.96 17.14
N ASN A 33 -6.08 -13.25 17.06
CA ASN A 33 -5.09 -14.30 17.05
C ASN A 33 -4.98 -14.94 15.66
N THR A 34 -3.77 -15.01 15.13
CA THR A 34 -3.44 -15.64 13.83
C THR A 34 -3.54 -17.16 13.86
N HIS A 35 -3.71 -17.79 15.02
CA HIS A 35 -3.97 -19.23 15.15
C HIS A 35 -5.33 -19.65 14.58
N ASN A 36 -6.25 -18.72 14.33
CA ASN A 36 -7.46 -19.01 13.58
C ASN A 36 -7.12 -19.15 12.09
N ASP A 37 -7.44 -20.28 11.48
CA ASP A 37 -7.15 -20.59 10.07
C ASP A 37 -7.57 -19.48 9.11
N PHE A 38 -8.73 -18.85 9.35
CA PHE A 38 -9.21 -17.75 8.52
C PHE A 38 -8.33 -16.50 8.64
N VAL A 39 -7.99 -16.10 9.86
CA VAL A 39 -7.17 -14.91 10.13
C VAL A 39 -5.75 -15.12 9.61
N GLY A 40 -5.16 -16.29 9.86
CA GLY A 40 -3.83 -16.63 9.37
C GLY A 40 -3.74 -16.66 7.83
N GLN A 41 -4.75 -17.20 7.15
CA GLN A 41 -4.82 -17.18 5.68
C GLN A 41 -4.97 -15.76 5.13
N LEU A 42 -5.86 -14.95 5.72
CA LEU A 42 -6.03 -13.56 5.29
C LEU A 42 -4.74 -12.76 5.49
N TRP A 43 -4.05 -12.94 6.63
CA TRP A 43 -2.75 -12.33 6.88
C TRP A 43 -1.73 -12.71 5.82
N MET A 44 -1.62 -14.00 5.50
CA MET A 44 -0.68 -14.49 4.49
C MET A 44 -0.96 -13.91 3.10
N VAL A 45 -2.23 -13.78 2.71
CA VAL A 45 -2.61 -13.18 1.42
C VAL A 45 -2.23 -11.70 1.38
N LEU A 46 -2.56 -10.94 2.42
CA LEU A 46 -2.22 -9.52 2.51
C LEU A 46 -0.71 -9.31 2.49
N ASP A 47 0.04 -10.10 3.26
CA ASP A 47 1.49 -10.02 3.32
C ASP A 47 2.12 -10.35 1.95
N ARG A 48 1.66 -11.40 1.26
CA ARG A 48 2.16 -11.72 -0.10
C ARG A 48 1.90 -10.63 -1.13
N ILE A 49 0.76 -9.94 -1.06
CA ILE A 49 0.42 -8.85 -1.98
C ILE A 49 1.26 -7.61 -1.68
N THR A 50 1.46 -7.31 -0.40
CA THR A 50 2.12 -6.08 0.04
C THR A 50 3.64 -6.18 0.15
N GLU A 51 4.20 -7.37 0.36
CA GLU A 51 5.64 -7.61 0.55
C GLU A 51 6.51 -7.07 -0.61
N PRO A 52 6.17 -7.25 -1.91
CA PRO A 52 6.98 -6.68 -2.98
C PRO A 52 7.06 -5.15 -2.92
N LEU A 53 5.99 -4.49 -2.46
CA LEU A 53 5.95 -3.05 -2.25
C LEU A 53 6.72 -2.66 -1.00
N TYR A 54 6.62 -3.43 0.09
CA TYR A 54 7.18 -3.11 1.40
C TYR A 54 8.68 -3.39 1.51
N ARG A 55 9.16 -4.47 0.89
CA ARG A 55 10.56 -4.92 0.94
C ARG A 55 11.60 -3.82 0.70
N PRO A 56 11.48 -2.93 -0.30
CA PRO A 56 12.44 -1.84 -0.47
C PRO A 56 12.41 -0.83 0.69
N PHE A 57 11.24 -0.52 1.25
CA PHE A 57 11.11 0.45 2.34
C PHE A 57 11.55 -0.13 3.69
N ARG A 58 11.27 -1.41 3.95
CA ARG A 58 11.73 -2.13 5.14
C ARG A 58 13.25 -2.14 5.29
N ARG A 59 14.00 -2.05 4.18
CA ARG A 59 15.48 -1.96 4.19
C ARG A 59 16.00 -0.61 4.66
N ILE A 60 15.17 0.43 4.59
CA ILE A 60 15.56 1.82 4.86
C ILE A 60 14.98 2.29 6.20
N MET A 61 13.86 1.71 6.63
CA MET A 61 13.26 2.09 7.90
C MET A 61 14.07 1.65 9.12
N PRO A 62 14.17 2.51 10.14
CA PRO A 62 14.62 2.12 11.48
C PRO A 62 13.67 1.13 12.14
N ASP A 63 14.19 0.30 13.06
CA ASP A 63 13.36 -0.57 13.89
C ASP A 63 12.59 0.25 14.93
N PHE A 64 11.27 0.38 14.75
CA PHE A 64 10.38 1.13 15.65
C PHE A 64 9.83 0.28 16.81
N GLY A 65 10.61 -0.67 17.33
CA GLY A 65 10.22 -1.41 18.55
C GLY A 65 8.95 -2.26 18.42
N GLY A 66 8.76 -2.92 17.26
CA GLY A 66 7.66 -3.88 17.04
C GLY A 66 6.45 -3.31 16.28
N ILE A 67 6.42 -2.02 15.95
CA ILE A 67 5.39 -1.41 15.10
C ILE A 67 5.96 -1.18 13.69
N ASP A 68 5.42 -1.87 12.69
CA ASP A 68 5.82 -1.66 11.29
C ASP A 68 5.19 -0.37 10.75
N LEU A 69 6.00 0.68 10.56
CA LEU A 69 5.57 1.94 9.94
C LEU A 69 5.64 1.91 8.40
N THR A 70 6.08 0.81 7.80
CA THR A 70 6.21 0.65 6.34
C THR A 70 4.88 0.94 5.63
N PRO A 71 3.72 0.43 6.09
CA PRO A 71 2.45 0.70 5.44
C PRO A 71 2.16 2.18 5.30
N MET A 72 2.44 2.99 6.33
CA MET A 72 2.23 4.44 6.27
C MET A 72 3.10 5.10 5.21
N LEU A 73 4.38 4.73 5.15
CA LEU A 73 5.33 5.24 4.16
C LEU A 73 4.87 4.93 2.73
N VAL A 74 4.38 3.71 2.51
CA VAL A 74 3.89 3.25 1.21
C VAL A 74 2.57 3.94 0.84
N LEU A 75 1.67 4.17 1.80
CA LEU A 75 0.44 4.93 1.58
C LEU A 75 0.72 6.37 1.16
N ILE A 76 1.68 7.03 1.81
CA ILE A 76 2.11 8.38 1.45
C ILE A 76 2.62 8.39 0.00
N LEU A 77 3.44 7.40 -0.37
CA LEU A 77 3.93 7.27 -1.74
C LEU A 77 2.78 7.09 -2.74
N ILE A 78 1.80 6.24 -2.44
CA ILE A 78 0.62 6.04 -3.30
C ILE A 78 -0.16 7.34 -3.47
N ILE A 79 -0.37 8.11 -2.40
CA ILE A 79 -1.07 9.41 -2.47
C ILE A 79 -0.31 10.39 -3.37
N ILE A 80 1.02 10.44 -3.27
CA ILE A 80 1.86 11.27 -4.14
C ILE A 80 1.77 10.81 -5.60
N LEU A 81 1.74 9.51 -5.85
CA LEU A 81 1.59 8.95 -7.19
C LEU A 81 0.22 9.32 -7.78
N GLN A 82 -0.86 9.10 -7.03
CA GLN A 82 -2.23 9.34 -7.51
C GLN A 82 -2.54 10.83 -7.75
N GLY A 83 -2.12 11.71 -6.83
CA GLY A 83 -2.44 13.13 -6.95
C GLY A 83 -1.45 13.88 -7.85
N PRO A 84 -0.31 14.34 -7.29
CA PRO A 84 0.68 15.13 -8.03
C PRO A 84 1.20 14.47 -9.31
N VAL A 85 1.60 13.19 -9.27
CA VAL A 85 2.30 12.56 -10.41
C VAL A 85 1.34 12.26 -11.55
N LEU A 86 0.24 11.53 -11.31
CA LEU A 86 -0.74 11.28 -12.37
C LEU A 86 -1.37 12.58 -12.89
N GLY A 87 -1.61 13.57 -12.01
CA GLY A 87 -2.10 14.88 -12.42
C GLY A 87 -1.13 15.64 -13.34
N TYR A 88 0.17 15.61 -13.03
CA TYR A 88 1.21 16.18 -13.88
C TYR A 88 1.29 15.47 -15.24
N LEU A 89 1.31 14.13 -15.23
CA LEU A 89 1.38 13.32 -16.45
C LEU A 89 0.16 13.53 -17.36
N ALA A 90 -1.04 13.64 -16.78
CA ALA A 90 -2.26 13.94 -17.52
C ALA A 90 -2.16 15.31 -18.20
N ARG A 91 -1.80 16.36 -17.45
CA ARG A 91 -1.64 17.71 -17.99
C ARG A 91 -0.61 17.76 -19.11
N PHE A 92 0.54 17.12 -18.91
CA PHE A 92 1.59 17.03 -19.92
C PHE A 92 1.10 16.35 -21.20
N ALA A 93 0.37 15.22 -21.09
CA ALA A 93 -0.17 14.53 -22.25
C ALA A 93 -1.14 15.42 -23.05
N TYR A 94 -2.05 16.14 -22.35
CA TYR A 94 -2.98 17.09 -22.99
C TYR A 94 -2.26 18.24 -23.69
N THR A 95 -1.24 18.84 -23.06
CA THR A 95 -0.52 19.99 -23.64
C THR A 95 0.30 19.63 -24.87
N ASN A 96 0.73 18.37 -25.00
CA ASN A 96 1.52 17.89 -26.14
C ASN A 96 0.66 17.22 -27.23
N GLY A 97 -0.67 17.25 -27.11
CA GLY A 97 -1.58 16.60 -28.08
C GLY A 97 -1.47 15.08 -28.12
N LEU A 98 -0.97 14.46 -27.04
CA LEU A 98 -0.81 13.01 -26.90
C LEU A 98 -2.02 12.33 -26.22
N ALA A 99 -3.01 13.12 -25.80
CA ALA A 99 -4.18 12.69 -25.03
C ALA A 99 -5.48 12.76 -25.81
#